data_AF-A0A1L9NIL2-F1
#
_entry.id   AF-A0A1L9NIL2-F1
#
_cell.length_a   1.000
_cell.length_b   1.000
_cell.length_c   1.000
_cell.angle_alpha   90.00
_cell.angle_beta   90.00
_cell.angle_gamma   90.00
#
_symmetry.space_group_name_H-M   'P 1'
#
loop_
_entity.id
_entity.type
_entity.pdbx_description
1 polymer ?
#
loop_
_entity_poly.entity_id
_entity_poly.type
_entity_poly.pdbx_seq_one_letter_code
_entity_poly.pdbx_strand_id
1 'polypeptide(L)'
;MAPSLQPHVTPDSFFHTTSPPRPTLPTNPPPAPIIVYFISGNPGLISYYYPFFTFLSDKLQSLSSSSSSSEEKKDHHQFYIHGHSLAGFEVQPQSPLPTHYHNVEDQIQFIQQRLDSFVQATTTTQPYSTVRRPRVIIMGHSVGTYIAMEVIRRHRERQSFAHANTTSTTDFDIIGGVMLFPTVMDIASSPSGKKLTTLLSLIPHLALIVSIFARILTTLLPDFALRALVKLFMADPPSQAVDTTCAFLKSKRGVRQALYVTFPLSLSPIPLFPSNYR
;
A
#
# COMPACT_ATOMS: atom_id res chain seq x y z
N MET A 1 6.08 21.38 -16.02
CA MET A 1 4.93 21.42 -15.09
C MET A 1 4.73 20.02 -14.55
N ALA A 2 4.84 19.82 -13.23
CA ALA A 2 4.47 18.53 -12.65
C ALA A 2 2.97 18.30 -12.90
N PRO A 3 2.54 17.10 -13.32
CA PRO A 3 1.12 16.83 -13.51
C PRO A 3 0.36 17.09 -12.20
N SER A 4 -0.74 17.85 -12.28
CA SER A 4 -1.61 18.10 -11.14
C SER A 4 -2.08 16.77 -10.56
N LEU A 5 -1.94 16.58 -9.25
CA LEU A 5 -2.34 15.36 -8.57
C LEU A 5 -3.87 15.25 -8.59
N GLN A 6 -4.44 14.51 -9.56
CA GLN A 6 -5.88 14.35 -9.72
C GLN A 6 -6.38 13.02 -9.15
N PRO A 7 -7.55 12.99 -8.49
CA PRO A 7 -8.20 11.74 -8.09
C PRO A 7 -8.32 10.77 -9.26
N HIS A 8 -8.01 9.50 -9.02
CA HIS A 8 -8.04 8.46 -10.04
C HIS A 8 -8.19 7.07 -9.42
N VAL A 9 -8.70 6.15 -10.23
CA VAL A 9 -8.72 4.72 -9.94
C VAL A 9 -8.17 3.99 -11.16
N THR A 10 -6.98 3.43 -11.05
CA THR A 10 -6.33 2.62 -12.09
C THR A 10 -5.90 1.30 -11.48
N PRO A 11 -5.76 0.20 -12.26
CA PRO A 11 -5.38 -1.12 -11.75
C PRO A 11 -4.19 -1.14 -10.78
N ASP A 12 -3.29 -0.16 -10.92
CA ASP A 12 -2.03 -0.05 -10.17
C ASP A 12 -2.00 1.11 -9.15
N SER A 13 -3.00 1.99 -9.12
CA SER A 13 -3.05 3.14 -8.20
C SER A 13 -4.48 3.56 -7.87
N PHE A 14 -4.69 3.95 -6.63
CA PHE A 14 -5.93 4.57 -6.15
C PHE A 14 -5.59 5.91 -5.51
N PHE A 15 -6.29 6.97 -5.89
CA PHE A 15 -6.25 8.24 -5.19
C PHE A 15 -7.64 8.87 -5.16
N HIS A 16 -8.12 9.18 -3.96
CA HIS A 16 -9.39 9.86 -3.75
C HIS A 16 -9.25 10.97 -2.72
N THR A 17 -10.02 12.04 -2.90
CA THR A 17 -10.09 13.17 -1.98
C THR A 17 -11.51 13.30 -1.46
N THR A 18 -11.68 13.39 -0.14
CA THR A 18 -12.98 13.77 0.43
C THR A 18 -13.25 15.24 0.15
N SER A 19 -14.52 15.63 0.17
CA SER A 19 -14.90 17.04 0.03
C SER A 19 -14.28 17.86 1.16
N PRO A 20 -13.84 19.10 0.87
CA PRO A 20 -13.36 19.99 1.92
C PRO A 20 -14.49 20.26 2.92
N PRO A 21 -14.16 20.55 4.18
CA PRO A 21 -15.13 21.06 5.14
C PRO A 21 -15.85 22.29 4.57
N ARG A 22 -17.13 22.47 4.89
CA ARG A 22 -17.84 23.71 4.56
C ARG A 22 -17.06 24.89 5.16
N PRO A 23 -16.76 25.97 4.41
CA PRO A 23 -15.99 27.08 4.96
C PRO A 23 -16.71 27.69 6.16
N THR A 24 -16.11 27.54 7.35
CA THR A 24 -16.57 28.19 8.58
C THR A 24 -15.90 29.55 8.70
N LEU A 25 -16.57 30.58 8.19
CA LEU A 25 -16.13 31.98 8.14
C LEU A 25 -14.80 32.26 7.38
N PRO A 26 -14.60 33.48 6.85
CA PRO A 26 -13.43 33.83 6.03
C PRO A 26 -12.10 33.89 6.80
N THR A 27 -12.12 33.72 8.12
CA THR A 27 -11.06 34.24 8.99
C THR A 27 -9.94 33.24 9.31
N ASN A 28 -10.11 31.94 9.02
CA ASN A 28 -9.08 30.93 9.26
C ASN A 28 -8.77 30.11 8.01
N PRO A 29 -7.49 29.88 7.69
CA PRO A 29 -7.13 28.99 6.59
C PRO A 29 -7.57 27.55 6.91
N PRO A 30 -8.01 26.79 5.89
CA PRO A 30 -8.44 25.41 6.09
C PRO A 30 -7.31 24.57 6.68
N PRO A 31 -7.60 23.63 7.59
CA PRO A 31 -6.59 22.72 8.12
C PRO A 31 -5.98 21.88 6.99
N ALA A 32 -4.68 21.59 7.08
CA ALA A 32 -4.01 20.73 6.11
C ALA A 32 -4.70 19.36 6.01
N PRO A 33 -4.79 18.79 4.80
CA PRO A 33 -5.41 17.49 4.60
C PRO A 33 -4.63 16.40 5.34
N ILE A 34 -5.36 15.39 5.83
CA ILE A 34 -4.78 14.17 6.40
C ILE A 34 -4.66 13.14 5.28
N ILE A 35 -3.44 12.66 5.05
CA ILE A 35 -3.15 11.63 4.05
C ILE A 35 -3.30 10.26 4.71
N VAL A 36 -4.15 9.41 4.16
CA VAL A 36 -4.22 7.97 4.48
C VAL A 36 -3.48 7.24 3.36
N TYR A 37 -2.29 6.73 3.67
CA TYR A 37 -1.44 6.01 2.72
C TYR A 37 -1.52 4.50 2.95
N PHE A 38 -2.02 3.76 1.98
CA PHE A 38 -2.27 2.32 2.07
C PHE A 38 -1.20 1.49 1.37
N ILE A 39 -0.73 0.43 2.04
CA ILE A 39 0.26 -0.52 1.56
C ILE A 39 -0.41 -1.92 1.50
N SER A 40 -0.59 -2.44 0.29
CA SER A 40 -1.24 -3.73 0.04
C SER A 40 -0.47 -4.93 0.58
N GLY A 41 -1.19 -6.03 0.80
CA GLY A 41 -0.59 -7.34 1.09
C GLY A 41 -0.14 -8.09 -0.17
N ASN A 42 0.18 -9.37 -0.04
CA ASN A 42 0.53 -10.24 -1.17
C ASN A 42 -0.70 -11.06 -1.62
N PRO A 43 -1.05 -11.12 -2.92
CA PRO A 43 -0.45 -10.44 -4.07
C PRO A 43 -0.61 -8.91 -4.01
N GLY A 44 0.48 -8.20 -4.34
CA GLY A 44 0.72 -6.76 -4.17
C GLY A 44 -0.15 -5.81 -4.99
N LEU A 45 -1.34 -6.20 -5.43
CA LEU A 45 -2.20 -5.38 -6.28
C LEU A 45 -3.14 -4.52 -5.46
N ILE A 46 -3.11 -3.20 -5.68
CA ILE A 46 -3.97 -2.26 -4.98
C ILE A 46 -5.45 -2.42 -5.34
N SER A 47 -5.73 -2.96 -6.53
CA SER A 47 -7.07 -3.21 -7.06
C SER A 47 -7.87 -4.25 -6.27
N TYR A 48 -7.27 -5.01 -5.35
CA TYR A 48 -8.04 -5.80 -4.39
C TYR A 48 -8.77 -4.94 -3.35
N TYR A 49 -8.33 -3.70 -3.15
CA TYR A 49 -8.76 -2.86 -2.03
C TYR A 49 -9.74 -1.76 -2.43
N TYR A 50 -10.16 -1.61 -3.70
CA TYR A 50 -11.09 -0.52 -4.03
C TYR A 50 -12.41 -0.58 -3.26
N PRO A 51 -13.07 -1.74 -3.03
CA PRO A 51 -14.30 -1.75 -2.24
C PRO A 51 -14.06 -1.25 -0.82
N PHE A 52 -12.92 -1.60 -0.24
CA PHE A 52 -12.48 -1.09 1.05
C PHE A 52 -12.25 0.43 1.00
N PHE A 53 -11.57 0.96 -0.02
CA PHE A 53 -11.33 2.40 -0.14
C PHE A 53 -12.59 3.20 -0.42
N THR A 54 -13.52 2.68 -1.22
CA THR A 54 -14.83 3.31 -1.43
C THR A 54 -15.56 3.42 -0.10
N PHE A 55 -15.65 2.31 0.64
CA PHE A 55 -16.29 2.31 1.96
C PHE A 55 -15.59 3.25 2.96
N LEU A 56 -14.26 3.26 2.98
CA LEU A 56 -13.48 4.16 3.83
C LEU A 56 -13.73 5.63 3.47
N SER A 57 -13.76 5.95 2.17
CA SER A 57 -14.03 7.30 1.66
C SER A 57 -15.41 7.78 2.10
N ASP A 58 -16.44 6.95 1.94
CA ASP A 58 -17.82 7.25 2.34
C ASP A 58 -17.94 7.47 3.86
N LYS A 59 -17.26 6.63 4.66
CA LYS A 59 -17.26 6.77 6.11
C LYS A 59 -16.55 8.05 6.57
N LEU A 60 -15.39 8.37 5.99
CA LEU A 60 -14.67 9.61 6.30
C LEU A 60 -15.46 10.84 5.87
N GLN A 61 -16.12 10.80 4.71
CA GLN A 61 -17.00 11.87 4.24
C GLN A 61 -18.21 12.07 5.16
N SER A 62 -18.84 10.98 5.61
CA SER A 62 -19.96 11.02 6.55
C SER A 62 -19.54 11.62 7.89
N LEU A 63 -18.40 11.18 8.44
CA LEU A 63 -17.87 11.69 9.71
C LEU A 63 -17.54 13.19 9.63
N SER A 64 -17.08 13.66 8.47
CA SER A 64 -16.85 15.09 8.24
C SER A 64 -18.14 15.90 8.08
N SER A 65 -19.29 15.26 7.80
CA SER A 65 -20.58 15.92 7.51
C SER A 65 -21.57 15.87 8.67
N SER A 66 -21.51 14.85 9.54
CA SER A 66 -22.47 14.61 10.64
C SER A 66 -22.27 15.47 11.89
N SER A 67 -21.25 16.33 11.92
CA SER A 67 -20.82 17.07 13.12
C SER A 67 -21.58 18.38 13.37
N SER A 68 -22.71 18.60 12.70
CA SER A 68 -23.43 19.88 12.71
C SER A 68 -24.33 20.12 13.94
N SER A 69 -24.30 19.26 14.97
CA SER A 69 -25.28 19.31 16.07
C SER A 69 -24.69 19.31 17.49
N SER A 70 -23.40 19.57 17.70
CA SER A 70 -22.85 19.70 19.06
C SER A 70 -21.69 20.71 19.10
N GLU A 71 -21.76 21.66 20.03
CA GLU A 71 -20.86 22.80 20.30
C GLU A 71 -19.37 22.45 20.56
N GLU A 72 -18.93 21.21 20.36
CA GLU A 72 -17.51 20.87 20.43
C GLU A 72 -16.82 21.13 19.09
N LYS A 73 -15.91 22.12 19.08
CA LYS A 73 -14.93 22.38 18.01
C LYS A 73 -14.12 21.12 17.69
N LYS A 74 -14.66 20.23 16.85
CA LYS A 74 -13.86 19.20 16.19
C LYS A 74 -13.39 19.76 14.86
N ASP A 75 -12.09 19.86 14.70
CA ASP A 75 -11.47 20.27 13.44
C ASP A 75 -11.95 19.35 12.31
N HIS A 76 -12.69 19.91 11.36
CA HIS A 76 -13.08 19.18 10.17
C HIS A 76 -11.84 19.02 9.28
N HIS A 77 -11.48 17.78 8.98
CA HIS A 77 -10.31 17.48 8.13
C HIS A 77 -10.75 16.97 6.77
N GLN A 78 -10.07 17.45 5.72
CA GLN A 78 -10.09 16.81 4.41
C GLN A 78 -9.16 15.59 4.45
N PHE A 79 -9.57 14.48 3.84
CA PHE A 79 -8.78 13.27 3.75
C PHE A 79 -8.37 12.97 2.31
N TYR A 80 -7.09 12.62 2.14
CA TYR A 80 -6.51 12.13 0.90
C TYR A 80 -6.20 10.65 1.06
N ILE A 81 -6.92 9.79 0.37
CA ILE A 81 -6.77 8.34 0.48
C ILE A 81 -5.99 7.89 -0.74
N HIS A 82 -4.80 7.36 -0.52
CA HIS A 82 -3.91 6.93 -1.59
C HIS A 82 -3.31 5.55 -1.32
N GLY A 83 -3.15 4.77 -2.37
CA GLY A 83 -2.37 3.55 -2.35
C GLY A 83 -2.00 3.15 -3.76
N HIS A 84 -0.99 2.30 -3.91
CA HIS A 84 -0.54 1.79 -5.20
C HIS A 84 -0.06 0.35 -5.07
N SER A 85 -0.01 -0.36 -6.19
CA SER A 85 0.50 -1.73 -6.22
C SER A 85 1.98 -1.75 -5.80
N LEU A 86 2.38 -2.82 -5.11
CA LEU A 86 3.79 -3.08 -4.78
C LEU A 86 4.63 -3.23 -6.05
N ALA A 87 5.91 -2.92 -5.98
CA ALA A 87 6.81 -2.96 -7.13
C ALA A 87 6.86 -4.36 -7.75
N GLY A 88 6.68 -4.45 -9.06
CA GLY A 88 6.66 -5.69 -9.83
C GLY A 88 5.31 -6.40 -9.87
N PHE A 89 4.28 -5.87 -9.22
CA PHE A 89 2.89 -6.36 -9.31
C PHE A 89 2.02 -5.54 -10.25
N GLU A 90 2.55 -4.44 -10.80
CA GLU A 90 1.81 -3.59 -11.72
C GLU A 90 1.37 -4.39 -12.96
N VAL A 91 0.09 -4.21 -13.34
CA VAL A 91 -0.52 -4.93 -14.47
C VAL A 91 -0.59 -4.07 -15.72
N GLN A 92 -0.46 -2.75 -15.60
CA GLN A 92 -0.33 -1.88 -16.76
C GLN A 92 1.06 -2.04 -17.41
N PRO A 93 1.16 -1.93 -18.74
CA PRO A 93 2.45 -2.04 -19.44
C PRO A 93 3.45 -0.99 -18.93
N GLN A 94 4.56 -1.45 -18.36
CA GLN A 94 5.68 -0.59 -17.98
C GLN A 94 6.76 -0.59 -19.07
N SER A 95 7.30 0.60 -19.37
CA SER A 95 8.44 0.80 -20.25
C SER A 95 9.46 1.74 -19.57
N PRO A 96 10.69 1.30 -19.29
CA PRO A 96 11.25 -0.04 -19.57
C PRO A 96 10.67 -1.12 -18.65
N LEU A 97 10.75 -2.38 -19.08
CA LEU A 97 10.36 -3.52 -18.25
C LEU A 97 11.27 -3.63 -17.02
N PRO A 98 10.74 -4.01 -15.84
CA PRO A 98 11.56 -4.23 -14.65
C PRO A 98 12.67 -5.24 -14.92
N THR A 99 13.89 -4.94 -14.46
CA THR A 99 15.08 -5.76 -14.70
C THR A 99 15.23 -6.91 -13.70
N HIS A 100 14.67 -6.77 -12.49
CA HIS A 100 14.81 -7.74 -11.39
C HIS A 100 13.47 -7.94 -10.64
N TYR A 101 13.43 -8.92 -9.72
CA TYR A 101 12.30 -9.09 -8.80
C TYR A 101 12.61 -8.35 -7.50
N HIS A 102 11.59 -7.76 -6.91
CA HIS A 102 11.74 -6.92 -5.73
C HIS A 102 11.61 -7.75 -4.45
N ASN A 103 12.65 -7.80 -3.64
CA ASN A 103 12.57 -8.40 -2.30
C ASN A 103 11.84 -7.43 -1.32
N VAL A 104 11.69 -7.81 -0.06
CA VAL A 104 10.99 -6.99 0.93
C VAL A 104 11.70 -5.64 1.18
N GLU A 105 13.02 -5.60 1.18
CA GLU A 105 13.81 -4.36 1.30
C GLU A 105 13.56 -3.43 0.11
N ASP A 106 13.55 -3.98 -1.12
CA ASP A 106 13.23 -3.20 -2.32
C ASP A 106 11.82 -2.60 -2.24
N GLN A 107 10.84 -3.35 -1.68
CA GLN A 107 9.48 -2.85 -1.46
C GLN A 107 9.45 -1.71 -0.45
N ILE A 108 10.20 -1.82 0.66
CA ILE A 108 10.28 -0.76 1.66
C ILE A 108 10.81 0.53 1.02
N GLN A 109 11.91 0.44 0.29
CA GLN A 109 12.50 1.60 -0.38
C GLN A 109 11.55 2.21 -1.42
N PHE A 110 10.90 1.36 -2.22
CA PHE A 110 9.91 1.79 -3.20
C PHE A 110 8.73 2.54 -2.54
N ILE A 111 8.17 2.01 -1.45
CA ILE A 111 7.09 2.66 -0.70
C ILE A 111 7.55 4.00 -0.10
N GLN A 112 8.77 4.06 0.46
CA GLN A 112 9.31 5.32 1.01
C GLN A 112 9.39 6.40 -0.07
N GLN A 113 9.94 6.07 -1.25
CA GLN A 113 10.06 7.00 -2.37
C GLN A 113 8.70 7.47 -2.89
N ARG A 114 7.73 6.56 -2.99
CA ARG A 114 6.37 6.88 -3.45
C ARG A 114 5.60 7.74 -2.45
N LEU A 115 5.71 7.44 -1.16
CA LEU A 115 5.13 8.25 -0.10
C LEU A 115 5.73 9.66 -0.10
N ASP A 116 7.06 9.78 -0.11
CA ASP A 116 7.75 11.07 -0.12
C ASP A 116 7.32 11.91 -1.35
N SER A 117 7.26 11.29 -2.54
CA SER A 117 6.83 11.93 -3.78
C SER A 117 5.37 12.39 -3.74
N PHE A 118 4.48 11.54 -3.22
CA PHE A 118 3.06 11.84 -3.11
C PHE A 118 2.81 13.04 -2.18
N VAL A 119 3.46 13.03 -1.01
CA VAL A 119 3.36 14.14 -0.05
C VAL A 119 3.86 15.45 -0.66
N GLN A 120 5.02 15.46 -1.31
CA GLN A 120 5.55 16.66 -1.98
C GLN A 120 4.60 17.23 -3.03
N ALA A 121 3.98 16.36 -3.84
CA ALA A 121 3.00 16.76 -4.84
C ALA A 121 1.72 17.34 -4.20
N THR A 122 1.28 16.84 -3.04
CA THR A 122 0.15 17.42 -2.31
C THR A 122 0.46 18.79 -1.70
N THR A 123 1.69 19.02 -1.22
CA THR A 123 2.11 20.31 -0.63
C THR A 123 2.26 21.41 -1.69
N THR A 124 2.80 21.08 -2.86
CA THR A 124 3.01 22.05 -3.97
C THR A 124 1.70 22.67 -4.48
N THR A 125 0.57 21.99 -4.25
CA THR A 125 -0.75 22.45 -4.70
C THR A 125 -1.38 23.48 -3.75
N GLN A 126 -0.78 23.77 -2.59
CA GLN A 126 -1.30 24.72 -1.59
C GLN A 126 -0.69 26.13 -1.76
N PRO A 127 -1.46 27.22 -1.55
CA PRO A 127 -0.93 28.58 -1.57
C PRO A 127 0.17 28.79 -0.51
N TYR A 128 1.22 29.51 -0.88
CA TYR A 128 2.47 29.70 -0.14
C TYR A 128 2.34 30.26 1.30
N SER A 129 1.18 30.80 1.67
CA SER A 129 1.02 31.58 2.91
C SER A 129 0.59 30.77 4.13
N THR A 130 0.31 29.46 4.02
CA THR A 130 -0.23 28.66 5.15
C THR A 130 0.26 27.20 5.18
N VAL A 131 1.52 26.93 4.81
CA VAL A 131 2.04 25.56 4.72
C VAL A 131 2.18 24.93 6.11
N ARG A 132 1.11 24.29 6.59
CA ARG A 132 1.20 23.34 7.70
C ARG A 132 1.79 22.05 7.17
N ARG A 133 2.69 21.42 7.95
CA ARG A 133 3.27 20.12 7.62
C ARG A 133 2.14 19.10 7.37
N PRO A 134 2.14 18.37 6.24
CA PRO A 134 1.16 17.32 5.98
C PRO A 134 1.19 16.25 7.07
N ARG A 135 0.01 15.72 7.40
CA ARG A 135 -0.16 14.68 8.40
C ARG A 135 -0.49 13.36 7.69
N VAL A 136 0.28 12.32 7.96
CA VAL A 136 0.16 11.02 7.30
C VAL A 136 -0.26 9.94 8.30
N ILE A 137 -1.27 9.16 7.94
CA ILE A 137 -1.63 7.88 8.56
C ILE A 137 -1.21 6.79 7.59
N ILE A 138 -0.31 5.89 8.02
CA ILE A 138 0.10 4.75 7.20
C ILE A 138 -0.77 3.54 7.56
N MET A 139 -1.35 2.90 6.55
CA MET A 139 -2.13 1.69 6.70
C MET A 139 -1.48 0.55 5.93
N GLY A 140 -1.28 -0.60 6.56
CA GLY A 140 -0.71 -1.78 5.91
C GLY A 140 -1.63 -2.99 6.05
N HIS A 141 -1.62 -3.89 5.07
CA HIS A 141 -2.30 -5.19 5.14
C HIS A 141 -1.32 -6.35 4.98
N SER A 142 -1.40 -7.38 5.83
CA SER A 142 -0.53 -8.57 5.76
C SER A 142 0.96 -8.19 5.68
N VAL A 143 1.73 -8.60 4.66
CA VAL A 143 3.11 -8.15 4.47
C VAL A 143 3.25 -6.62 4.43
N GLY A 144 2.21 -5.92 3.96
CA GLY A 144 2.14 -4.46 3.99
C GLY A 144 2.21 -3.87 5.40
N THR A 145 1.82 -4.61 6.46
CA THR A 145 2.03 -4.14 7.85
C THR A 145 3.49 -4.10 8.21
N TYR A 146 4.27 -5.11 7.80
CA TYR A 146 5.71 -5.14 8.04
C TYR A 146 6.39 -3.96 7.33
N ILE A 147 6.05 -3.76 6.06
CA ILE A 147 6.55 -2.63 5.27
C ILE A 147 6.15 -1.30 5.92
N ALA A 148 4.89 -1.15 6.35
CA ALA A 148 4.40 0.05 7.02
C ALA A 148 5.18 0.37 8.30
N MET A 149 5.41 -0.62 9.16
CA MET A 149 6.17 -0.43 10.40
C MET A 149 7.61 -0.01 10.10
N GLU A 150 8.24 -0.62 9.11
CA GLU A 150 9.62 -0.30 8.73
C GLU A 150 9.73 1.11 8.12
N VAL A 151 8.76 1.52 7.30
CA VAL A 151 8.64 2.90 6.81
C VAL A 151 8.51 3.89 7.98
N ILE A 152 7.66 3.58 8.97
CA ILE A 152 7.49 4.42 10.18
C ILE A 152 8.80 4.50 10.97
N ARG A 153 9.48 3.37 11.19
CA ARG A 153 10.76 3.31 11.92
C ARG A 153 11.82 4.18 11.24
N ARG A 154 12.04 3.97 9.94
CA ARG A 154 13.02 4.74 9.15
C ARG A 154 12.67 6.22 9.07
N HIS A 155 11.38 6.56 9.00
CA HIS A 155 10.94 7.95 9.02
C HIS A 155 11.33 8.65 10.33
N ARG A 156 11.08 8.02 11.47
CA ARG A 156 11.46 8.56 12.79
C ARG A 156 12.97 8.73 12.92
N GLU A 157 13.74 7.77 12.43
CA GLU A 157 15.21 7.86 12.42
C GLU A 157 15.70 9.06 11.60
N ARG A 158 15.19 9.24 10.37
CA ARG A 158 15.49 10.42 9.54
C ARG A 158 15.16 11.73 10.27
N GLN A 159 14.01 11.80 10.93
CA GLN A 159 13.59 12.98 11.69
C GLN A 159 14.50 13.28 12.90
N SER A 160 14.91 12.25 13.64
CA SER A 160 15.83 12.38 14.79
C SER A 160 17.22 12.86 14.35
N PHE A 161 17.78 12.30 13.28
CA PHE A 161 19.07 12.74 12.73
C PHE A 161 19.01 14.18 12.20
N ALA A 162 17.89 14.59 11.61
CA ALA A 162 17.69 15.94 11.09
C ALA A 162 17.60 17.00 12.19
N HIS A 163 16.94 16.70 13.30
CA HIS A 163 16.89 17.58 14.48
C HIS A 163 18.27 17.84 15.07
N ALA A 164 19.18 16.86 14.99
CA ALA A 164 20.56 17.02 15.46
C ALA A 164 21.44 17.85 14.51
N ASN A 165 21.16 17.86 13.20
CA ASN A 165 22.05 18.42 12.16
C ASN A 165 21.50 19.66 11.43
N THR A 166 20.43 20.31 11.91
CA THR A 166 19.82 21.55 11.35
C THR A 166 19.56 21.53 9.83
N THR A 167 19.41 20.34 9.24
CA THR A 167 19.17 20.14 7.81
C THR A 167 17.77 19.58 7.63
N SER A 168 16.93 20.28 6.86
CA SER A 168 15.53 19.91 6.63
C SER A 168 15.43 18.57 5.91
N THR A 169 15.00 17.51 6.59
CA THR A 169 14.66 16.25 5.90
C THR A 169 13.26 15.78 6.27
N THR A 170 12.49 15.48 5.22
CA THR A 170 11.05 15.11 5.18
C THR A 170 10.08 16.17 5.73
N ASP A 171 9.24 16.70 4.83
CA ASP A 171 8.34 17.83 5.11
C ASP A 171 7.00 17.41 5.74
N PHE A 172 6.90 16.23 6.36
CA PHE A 172 5.64 15.73 6.90
C PHE A 172 5.80 14.87 8.16
N ASP A 173 4.68 14.69 8.86
CA ASP A 173 4.61 13.97 10.11
C ASP A 173 3.72 12.74 9.98
N ILE A 174 4.23 11.58 10.38
CA ILE A 174 3.42 10.35 10.50
C ILE A 174 2.74 10.36 11.86
N ILE A 175 1.42 10.57 11.87
CA ILE A 175 0.61 10.76 13.07
C ILE A 175 -0.08 9.47 13.54
N GLY A 176 -0.03 8.41 12.74
CA GLY A 176 -0.70 7.15 13.07
C GLY A 176 -0.34 6.01 12.14
N GLY A 177 -0.54 4.79 12.64
CA GLY A 177 -0.35 3.55 11.90
C GLY A 177 -1.54 2.62 12.10
N VAL A 178 -2.08 2.03 11.02
CA VAL A 178 -3.14 1.02 11.07
C VAL A 178 -2.62 -0.28 10.46
N MET A 179 -2.44 -1.31 11.29
CA MET A 179 -1.85 -2.59 10.89
C MET A 179 -2.95 -3.65 10.74
N LEU A 180 -3.43 -3.87 9.51
CA LEU A 180 -4.49 -4.84 9.22
C LEU A 180 -3.91 -6.24 9.07
N PHE A 181 -4.27 -7.14 9.99
CA PHE A 181 -3.85 -8.55 10.00
C PHE A 181 -2.33 -8.71 9.92
N PRO A 182 -1.58 -8.21 10.93
CA PRO A 182 -0.14 -8.12 10.87
C PRO A 182 0.54 -9.49 10.77
N THR A 183 1.53 -9.62 9.88
CA THR A 183 2.31 -10.86 9.68
C THR A 183 3.47 -11.02 10.66
N VAL A 184 3.38 -10.41 11.84
CA VAL A 184 4.56 -10.12 12.71
C VAL A 184 5.00 -11.32 13.55
N MET A 185 4.33 -12.46 13.49
CA MET A 185 4.75 -13.66 14.21
C MET A 185 4.85 -14.87 13.27
N ASP A 186 6.09 -15.34 13.07
CA ASP A 186 6.44 -16.69 12.67
C ASP A 186 5.67 -17.30 11.49
N ILE A 187 5.50 -16.57 10.37
CA ILE A 187 4.86 -17.14 9.18
C ILE A 187 5.60 -18.40 8.72
N ALA A 188 6.94 -18.39 8.80
CA ALA A 188 7.81 -19.55 8.59
C ALA A 188 7.41 -20.76 9.43
N SER A 189 7.07 -20.52 10.71
CA SER A 189 6.78 -21.56 11.67
C SER A 189 5.31 -22.01 11.68
N SER A 190 4.42 -21.26 11.00
CA SER A 190 3.03 -21.68 10.80
C SER A 190 2.95 -23.00 10.01
N PRO A 191 1.92 -23.84 10.20
CA PRO A 191 1.79 -25.10 9.47
C PRO A 191 1.83 -24.92 7.93
N SER A 192 1.21 -23.86 7.43
CA SER A 192 1.22 -23.52 6.00
C SER A 192 2.57 -22.98 5.53
N GLY A 193 3.23 -22.14 6.34
CA GLY A 193 4.57 -21.63 6.03
C GLY A 193 5.63 -22.71 6.07
N LYS A 194 5.57 -23.66 7.02
CA LYS A 194 6.42 -24.85 7.03
C LYS A 194 6.22 -25.67 5.76
N LYS A 195 4.98 -25.99 5.39
CA LYS A 195 4.67 -26.73 4.15
C LYS A 195 5.19 -26.01 2.91
N LEU A 196 4.96 -24.70 2.79
CA LEU A 196 5.41 -23.91 1.64
C LEU A 196 6.95 -23.83 1.60
N THR A 197 7.61 -23.65 2.74
CA THR A 197 9.07 -23.61 2.85
C THR A 197 9.68 -24.96 2.49
N THR A 198 9.12 -26.06 2.99
CA THR A 198 9.52 -27.42 2.63
C THR A 198 9.31 -27.68 1.14
N LEU A 199 8.19 -27.25 0.56
CA LEU A 199 7.94 -27.44 -0.87
C LEU A 199 8.90 -26.61 -1.73
N LEU A 200 9.17 -25.37 -1.33
CA LEU A 200 10.11 -24.47 -2.00
C LEU A 200 11.57 -24.94 -1.87
N SER A 201 11.92 -25.58 -0.74
CA SER A 201 13.26 -26.13 -0.53
C SER A 201 13.47 -27.47 -1.25
N LEU A 202 12.43 -28.29 -1.39
CA LEU A 202 12.49 -29.57 -2.11
C LEU A 202 12.49 -29.40 -3.62
N ILE A 203 11.78 -28.40 -4.14
CA ILE A 203 11.65 -28.16 -5.58
C ILE A 203 12.42 -26.90 -5.96
N PRO A 204 13.69 -27.02 -6.40
CA PRO A 204 14.43 -25.87 -6.90
C PRO A 204 13.66 -25.25 -8.08
N HIS A 205 13.62 -23.92 -8.12
CA HIS A 205 12.87 -23.16 -9.13
C HIS A 205 11.34 -23.36 -9.13
N LEU A 206 10.71 -23.79 -8.02
CA LEU A 206 9.24 -23.90 -7.93
C LEU A 206 8.52 -22.63 -8.38
N ALA A 207 9.03 -21.44 -8.04
CA ALA A 207 8.45 -20.18 -8.51
C ALA A 207 8.46 -20.03 -10.04
N LEU A 208 9.52 -20.54 -10.70
CA LEU A 208 9.59 -20.63 -12.15
C LEU A 208 8.51 -21.58 -12.68
N ILE A 209 8.38 -22.75 -12.07
CA ILE A 209 7.43 -23.80 -12.48
C ILE A 209 6.00 -23.30 -12.34
N VAL A 210 5.60 -22.80 -11.17
CA VAL A 210 4.26 -22.25 -10.90
C VAL A 210 3.92 -21.14 -11.88
N SER A 211 4.87 -20.26 -12.20
CA SER A 211 4.65 -19.21 -13.19
C SER A 211 4.50 -19.73 -14.62
N ILE A 212 5.19 -20.82 -15.00
CA ILE A 212 5.04 -21.45 -16.31
C ILE A 212 3.64 -22.06 -16.40
N PHE A 213 3.20 -22.76 -15.35
CA PHE A 213 1.83 -23.27 -15.26
C PHE A 213 0.80 -22.16 -15.34
N ALA A 214 0.97 -21.06 -14.60
CA ALA A 214 0.08 -19.91 -14.67
C ALA A 214 0.03 -19.31 -16.10
N ARG A 215 1.18 -19.24 -16.79
CA ARG A 215 1.23 -18.80 -18.20
C ARG A 215 0.52 -19.77 -19.13
N ILE A 216 0.78 -21.08 -19.02
CA ILE A 216 0.09 -22.11 -19.81
C ILE A 216 -1.42 -22.00 -19.60
N LEU A 217 -1.86 -21.93 -18.35
CA LEU A 217 -3.27 -21.80 -17.97
C LEU A 217 -3.90 -20.55 -18.60
N THR A 218 -3.24 -19.40 -18.47
CA THR A 218 -3.76 -18.13 -19.00
C THR A 218 -3.66 -18.01 -20.52
N THR A 219 -2.79 -18.76 -21.18
CA THR A 219 -2.69 -18.81 -22.66
C THR A 219 -3.64 -19.80 -23.29
N LEU A 220 -3.97 -20.90 -22.61
CA LEU A 220 -4.82 -21.96 -23.16
C LEU A 220 -6.29 -21.74 -22.86
N LEU A 221 -6.63 -21.16 -21.70
CA LEU A 221 -8.03 -20.91 -21.35
C LEU A 221 -8.52 -19.57 -21.91
N PRO A 222 -9.71 -19.53 -22.54
CA PRO A 222 -10.38 -18.28 -22.85
C PRO A 222 -10.78 -17.53 -21.57
N ASP A 223 -10.94 -16.21 -21.68
CA ASP A 223 -11.14 -15.33 -20.51
C ASP A 223 -12.32 -15.74 -19.61
N PHE A 224 -13.45 -16.14 -20.21
CA PHE A 224 -14.62 -16.59 -19.44
C PHE A 224 -14.34 -17.85 -18.61
N ALA A 225 -13.54 -18.77 -19.14
CA ALA A 225 -13.22 -20.03 -18.46
C ALA A 225 -12.19 -19.79 -17.35
N LEU A 226 -11.21 -18.90 -17.58
CA LEU A 226 -10.28 -18.46 -16.53
C LEU A 226 -11.03 -17.77 -15.39
N ARG A 227 -11.96 -16.84 -15.71
CA ARG A 227 -12.81 -16.17 -14.71
C ARG A 227 -13.65 -17.19 -13.92
N ALA A 228 -14.28 -18.16 -14.58
CA ALA A 228 -15.06 -19.20 -13.92
C ALA A 228 -14.20 -20.07 -12.98
N LEU A 229 -13.00 -20.44 -13.42
CA LEU A 229 -12.04 -21.21 -12.62
C LEU A 229 -11.58 -20.43 -11.37
N VAL A 230 -11.20 -19.16 -11.56
CA VAL A 230 -10.80 -18.27 -10.46
C VAL A 230 -11.95 -18.07 -9.48
N LYS A 231 -13.16 -17.81 -9.99
CA LYS A 231 -14.37 -17.64 -9.19
C LYS A 231 -14.68 -18.88 -8.35
N LEU A 232 -14.55 -20.08 -8.95
CA LEU A 232 -14.72 -21.35 -8.24
C LEU A 232 -13.66 -21.52 -7.14
N PHE A 233 -12.39 -21.29 -7.46
CA PHE A 233 -11.29 -21.45 -6.50
C PHE A 233 -11.38 -20.48 -5.31
N MET A 234 -11.82 -19.24 -5.57
CA MET A 234 -11.99 -18.20 -4.55
C MET A 234 -13.33 -18.27 -3.82
N ALA A 235 -14.11 -19.34 -4.01
CA ALA A 235 -15.43 -19.54 -3.39
C ALA A 235 -16.43 -18.40 -3.66
N ASP A 236 -16.59 -18.02 -4.93
CA ASP A 236 -17.54 -17.00 -5.42
C ASP A 236 -17.31 -15.59 -4.82
N PRO A 237 -16.12 -14.98 -5.04
CA PRO A 237 -15.84 -13.64 -4.54
C PRO A 237 -16.53 -12.57 -5.42
N PRO A 238 -16.55 -11.29 -4.98
CA PRO A 238 -16.99 -10.18 -5.81
C PRO A 238 -16.25 -10.13 -7.15
N SER A 239 -16.93 -9.73 -8.22
CA SER A 239 -16.41 -9.70 -9.60
C SER A 239 -15.08 -8.96 -9.72
N GLN A 240 -14.92 -7.85 -9.01
CA GLN A 240 -13.68 -7.09 -8.99
C GLN A 240 -12.48 -7.92 -8.50
N ALA A 241 -12.65 -8.75 -7.46
CA ALA A 241 -11.58 -9.61 -6.96
C ALA A 241 -11.23 -10.72 -7.96
N VAL A 242 -12.22 -11.23 -8.71
CA VAL A 242 -11.98 -12.15 -9.83
C VAL A 242 -11.15 -11.48 -10.92
N ASP A 243 -11.54 -10.26 -11.32
CA ASP A 243 -10.90 -9.51 -12.39
C ASP A 243 -9.45 -9.15 -12.04
N THR A 244 -9.22 -8.68 -10.82
CA THR A 244 -7.87 -8.41 -10.29
C THR A 244 -7.02 -9.68 -10.27
N THR A 245 -7.58 -10.82 -9.86
CA THR A 245 -6.85 -12.10 -9.84
C THR A 245 -6.54 -12.60 -11.26
N CYS A 246 -7.47 -12.44 -12.20
CA CYS A 246 -7.23 -12.76 -13.61
C CYS A 246 -6.12 -11.88 -14.19
N ALA A 247 -6.13 -10.57 -13.91
CA ALA A 247 -5.08 -9.64 -14.33
C ALA A 247 -3.71 -10.03 -13.73
N PHE A 248 -3.69 -10.38 -12.45
CA PHE A 248 -2.50 -10.88 -11.75
C PHE A 248 -1.94 -12.15 -12.41
N LEU A 249 -2.79 -13.15 -12.68
CA LEU A 249 -2.36 -14.40 -13.32
C LEU A 249 -1.83 -14.19 -14.74
N LYS A 250 -2.42 -13.25 -15.49
CA LYS A 250 -1.97 -12.86 -16.84
C LYS A 250 -0.71 -12.00 -16.84
N SER A 251 -0.38 -11.37 -15.71
CA SER A 251 0.79 -10.51 -15.61
C SER A 251 2.08 -11.30 -15.92
N LYS A 252 3.03 -10.65 -16.60
CA LYS A 252 4.28 -11.33 -17.04
C LYS A 252 5.12 -11.84 -15.87
N ARG A 253 5.07 -11.14 -14.72
CA ARG A 253 5.98 -11.34 -13.58
C ARG A 253 5.27 -11.50 -12.24
N GLY A 254 3.98 -11.17 -12.12
CA GLY A 254 3.30 -11.07 -10.83
C GLY A 254 3.34 -12.36 -10.02
N VAL A 255 3.08 -13.52 -10.63
CA VAL A 255 3.12 -14.82 -9.92
C VAL A 255 4.52 -15.11 -9.34
N ARG A 256 5.59 -14.82 -10.10
CA ARG A 256 6.97 -14.99 -9.61
C ARG A 256 7.29 -13.96 -8.52
N GLN A 257 6.88 -12.72 -8.72
CA GLN A 257 7.05 -11.64 -7.76
C GLN A 257 6.36 -11.98 -6.42
N ALA A 258 5.14 -12.52 -6.44
CA ALA A 258 4.40 -12.96 -5.26
C ALA A 258 5.16 -13.98 -4.41
N LEU A 259 5.76 -14.97 -5.07
CA LEU A 259 6.56 -15.99 -4.39
C LEU A 259 7.88 -15.41 -3.87
N TYR A 260 8.48 -14.49 -4.62
CA TYR A 260 9.74 -13.85 -4.25
C TYR A 260 9.61 -12.94 -3.01
N VAL A 261 8.51 -12.22 -2.84
CA VAL A 261 8.24 -11.43 -1.62
C VAL A 261 7.94 -12.32 -0.41
N THR A 262 7.32 -13.48 -0.63
CA THR A 262 6.94 -14.41 0.46
C THR A 262 8.12 -15.20 1.01
N PHE A 263 9.08 -15.56 0.16
CA PHE A 263 10.20 -16.44 0.52
C PHE A 263 11.15 -15.91 1.61
N PRO A 264 11.65 -14.64 1.58
CA PRO A 264 12.59 -14.15 2.58
C PRO A 264 11.94 -13.95 3.97
N LEU A 265 10.63 -13.72 4.05
CA LEU A 265 9.89 -13.72 5.32
C LEU A 265 9.87 -15.10 6.00
N SER A 266 10.22 -16.16 5.28
CA SER A 266 10.23 -17.52 5.79
C SER A 266 11.59 -17.99 6.32
N LEU A 267 12.68 -17.28 5.99
CA LEU A 267 14.05 -17.77 6.23
C LEU A 267 14.97 -16.77 6.93
N SER A 268 14.59 -15.50 7.06
CA SER A 268 15.37 -14.54 7.84
C SER A 268 14.89 -14.53 9.30
N PRO A 269 15.73 -14.94 10.29
CA PRO A 269 15.42 -14.61 11.67
C PRO A 269 15.28 -13.10 11.76
N ILE A 270 14.14 -12.66 12.27
CA ILE A 270 13.92 -11.26 12.65
C ILE A 270 15.10 -10.91 13.57
N PRO A 271 15.93 -9.91 13.26
CA PRO A 271 16.86 -9.42 14.25
C PRO A 271 16.01 -8.87 15.39
N LEU A 272 15.90 -9.66 16.45
CA LEU A 272 15.32 -9.22 17.72
C LEU A 272 16.02 -7.93 18.08
N PHE A 273 15.21 -6.89 18.33
CA PHE A 273 15.65 -5.57 18.76
C PHE A 273 16.88 -5.67 19.68
N PRO A 274 17.97 -4.92 19.44
CA PRO A 274 19.00 -4.80 20.45
C PRO A 274 18.35 -4.23 21.71
N SER A 275 18.40 -5.01 22.78
CA SER A 275 17.91 -4.71 24.13
C SER A 275 18.73 -3.58 24.79
N ASN A 276 18.78 -2.41 24.16
CA ASN A 276 19.50 -1.25 24.68
C ASN A 276 18.62 0.00 24.64
N TYR A 277 17.43 -0.09 25.23
CA TYR A 277 16.74 1.06 25.83
C TYR A 277 16.11 0.56 27.14
N ARG A 278 16.90 0.63 28.22
CA ARG A 278 16.41 0.77 29.59
C ARG A 278 16.61 2.22 30.01
#